data_AF-L8Y0G9-F1
#
_entry.id   AF-L8Y0G9-F1
#
_cell.length_a   1.000
_cell.length_b   1.000
_cell.length_c   1.000
_cell.angle_alpha   90.00
_cell.angle_beta   90.00
_cell.angle_gamma   90.00
#
_symmetry.space_group_name_H-M   'P 1'
#
loop_
_entity.id
_entity.type
_entity.pdbx_description
1 polymer ?
#
loop_
_entity_poly.entity_id
_entity_poly.type
_entity_poly.pdbx_seq_one_letter_code
_entity_poly.pdbx_strand_id
1 'polypeptide(L)'
;MFKQFITKTIPHEKLSPAMLTDRAFSADQTSTKHLPIFDDYNPDLIENLTKEHKELLKTCFIIEHLASEQEWEKTQAAMQSLSHLLNRHVDKENHILFQLLEDALEDDSQEIEMVQYIRRDLNQLSINLRNFIHQYCNMPHDAINGSQFCKEFALMLRYVERRIELEESALYPLYEILYKKT
;
A
#
# COMPACT_ATOMS: atom_id res chain seq x y z
N MET A 1 1.91 21.56 6.12
CA MET A 1 2.56 20.24 6.26
C MET A 1 1.95 19.21 5.32
N PHE A 2 0.63 19.01 5.32
CA PHE A 2 -0.08 18.03 4.47
C PHE A 2 0.14 18.23 2.96
N LYS A 3 -0.05 19.44 2.42
CA LYS A 3 0.23 19.75 1.00
C LYS A 3 1.67 19.42 0.58
N GLN A 4 2.67 19.81 1.38
CA GLN A 4 4.07 19.48 1.12
C GLN A 4 4.31 17.97 1.11
N PHE A 5 3.63 17.22 1.97
CA PHE A 5 3.69 15.78 2.03
C PHE A 5 3.09 15.15 0.76
N ILE A 6 1.82 15.46 0.45
CA ILE A 6 1.10 15.03 -0.76
C ILE A 6 1.93 15.29 -2.03
N THR A 7 2.53 16.48 -2.16
CA THR A 7 3.34 16.86 -3.33
C THR A 7 4.69 16.14 -3.42
N LYS A 8 5.19 15.54 -2.32
CA LYS A 8 6.43 14.74 -2.31
C LYS A 8 6.16 13.27 -2.60
N THR A 9 5.02 12.74 -2.19
CA THR A 9 4.72 11.30 -2.24
C THR A 9 3.87 10.91 -3.45
N ILE A 10 2.96 11.77 -3.92
CA ILE A 10 2.08 11.50 -5.06
C ILE A 10 2.57 12.30 -6.29
N PRO A 11 2.70 11.68 -7.48
CA PRO A 11 3.12 12.39 -8.69
C PRO A 11 2.17 13.54 -9.00
N HIS A 12 2.71 14.71 -9.38
CA HIS A 12 1.91 15.93 -9.57
C HIS A 12 0.78 15.77 -10.60
N GLU A 13 0.98 14.93 -11.62
CA GLU A 13 -0.03 14.60 -12.64
C GLU A 13 -1.23 13.80 -12.10
N LYS A 14 -1.09 13.20 -10.91
CA LYS A 14 -2.13 12.39 -10.24
C LYS A 14 -2.80 13.14 -9.08
N LEU A 15 -2.40 14.38 -8.80
CA LEU A 15 -2.98 15.22 -7.76
C LEU A 15 -4.24 15.92 -8.28
N SER A 16 -5.35 15.79 -7.56
CA SER A 16 -6.54 16.59 -7.83
C SER A 16 -6.33 18.05 -7.37
N PRO A 17 -7.10 19.01 -7.90
CA PRO A 17 -7.10 20.39 -7.39
C PRO A 17 -7.44 20.46 -5.90
N ALA A 18 -8.33 19.59 -5.42
CA ALA A 18 -8.69 19.49 -4.03
C ALA A 18 -7.50 19.03 -3.18
N MET A 19 -6.71 18.03 -3.57
CA MET A 19 -5.49 17.60 -2.85
C MET A 19 -4.38 18.67 -2.77
N LEU A 20 -4.45 19.72 -3.58
CA LEU A 20 -3.45 20.79 -3.68
C LEU A 20 -3.83 22.06 -2.90
N THR A 21 -5.01 22.13 -2.27
CA THR A 21 -5.38 23.32 -1.49
C THR A 21 -4.58 23.40 -0.18
N ASP A 22 -4.20 24.61 0.21
CA ASP A 22 -3.41 24.89 1.43
C ASP A 22 -4.25 24.84 2.72
N ARG A 23 -5.33 24.05 2.75
CA ARG A 23 -5.98 23.74 4.02
C ARG A 23 -4.95 23.01 4.87
N ALA A 24 -4.35 23.74 5.80
CA ALA A 24 -3.61 23.14 6.88
C ALA A 24 -4.54 22.12 7.55
N PHE A 25 -3.94 21.08 8.11
CA PHE A 25 -4.57 20.25 9.14
C PHE A 25 -4.83 21.18 10.34
N SER A 26 -5.85 22.03 10.21
CA SER A 26 -6.24 22.96 11.25
C SER A 26 -7.05 22.14 12.22
N ALA A 27 -6.40 21.74 13.31
CA ALA A 27 -7.04 21.41 14.58
C ALA A 27 -7.87 22.60 15.14
N ASP A 28 -7.96 23.71 14.41
CA ASP A 28 -8.72 24.91 14.73
C ASP A 28 -9.77 25.21 13.64
N GLN A 29 -10.57 24.21 13.27
CA GLN A 29 -11.90 24.50 12.74
C GLN A 29 -12.85 24.60 13.92
N THR A 30 -13.18 25.84 14.29
CA THR A 30 -14.29 26.22 15.19
C THR A 30 -15.65 25.97 14.54
N SER A 31 -15.82 24.79 13.95
CA SER A 31 -17.09 24.15 13.70
C SER A 31 -17.07 22.89 14.54
N THR A 32 -17.82 22.90 15.63
CA THR A 32 -18.06 21.75 16.53
C THR A 32 -18.85 20.65 15.81
N LYS A 33 -18.32 20.12 14.71
CA LYS A 33 -18.63 18.77 14.27
C LYS A 33 -17.66 17.86 14.98
N HIS A 34 -18.15 17.24 16.03
CA HIS A 34 -17.53 16.09 16.67
C HIS A 34 -17.06 15.15 15.56
N LEU A 35 -15.74 14.96 15.43
CA LEU A 35 -15.24 13.80 14.71
C LEU A 35 -15.93 12.59 15.36
N PRO A 36 -16.62 11.73 14.60
CA PRO A 36 -17.29 10.59 15.21
C PRO A 36 -16.22 9.76 15.92
N ILE A 37 -16.30 9.71 17.24
CA ILE A 37 -15.42 8.88 18.05
C ILE A 37 -15.94 7.47 17.86
N PHE A 38 -15.30 6.70 17.00
CA PHE A 38 -15.55 5.29 16.86
C PHE A 38 -14.79 4.55 17.97
N ASP A 39 -15.47 3.68 18.72
CA ASP A 39 -14.84 2.81 19.72
C ASP A 39 -14.11 1.60 19.07
N ASP A 40 -14.03 1.55 17.74
CA ASP A 40 -13.41 0.49 16.93
C ASP A 40 -11.88 0.62 16.78
N TYR A 41 -11.22 1.42 17.62
CA TYR A 41 -9.76 1.51 17.60
C TYR A 41 -9.13 0.16 17.93
N ASN A 42 -8.53 -0.46 16.91
CA ASN A 42 -7.69 -1.63 17.07
C ASN A 42 -6.22 -1.19 17.20
N PRO A 43 -5.62 -1.27 18.41
CA PRO A 43 -4.22 -0.86 18.63
C PRO A 43 -3.23 -1.77 17.88
N ASP A 44 -3.60 -3.01 17.60
CA ASP A 44 -2.73 -3.99 16.97
C ASP A 44 -2.80 -3.92 15.43
N LEU A 45 -3.74 -3.16 14.86
CA LEU A 45 -3.95 -3.12 13.40
C LEU A 45 -2.69 -2.66 12.67
N ILE A 46 -2.16 -1.48 13.05
CA ILE A 46 -0.97 -0.90 12.42
C ILE A 46 0.25 -1.78 12.65
N GLU A 47 0.44 -2.27 13.87
CA GLU A 47 1.57 -3.16 14.19
C GLU A 47 1.53 -4.43 13.32
N ASN A 48 0.35 -5.03 13.15
CA ASN A 48 0.18 -6.23 12.33
C ASN A 48 0.43 -5.94 10.85
N LEU A 49 -0.08 -4.83 10.31
CA LEU A 49 0.16 -4.47 8.91
C LEU A 49 1.65 -4.19 8.64
N THR A 50 2.33 -3.46 9.53
CA THR A 50 3.79 -3.25 9.43
C THR A 50 4.58 -4.56 9.54
N LYS A 51 4.14 -5.53 10.34
CA LYS A 51 4.75 -6.88 10.36
C LYS A 51 4.56 -7.58 9.01
N GLU A 52 3.38 -7.51 8.42
CA GLU A 52 3.10 -8.08 7.10
C GLU A 52 3.97 -7.43 6.00
N HIS A 53 4.22 -6.12 6.05
CA HIS A 53 5.15 -5.45 5.13
C HIS A 53 6.55 -6.06 5.17
N LYS A 54 7.05 -6.34 6.37
CA LYS A 54 8.36 -6.99 6.56
C LYS A 54 8.38 -8.40 5.97
N GLU A 55 7.29 -9.15 6.10
CA GLU A 55 7.14 -10.48 5.49
C GLU A 55 7.12 -10.41 3.96
N LEU A 56 6.38 -9.44 3.40
CA LEU A 56 6.31 -9.18 1.95
C LEU A 56 7.69 -8.84 1.39
N LEU A 57 8.36 -7.84 1.95
CA LEU A 57 9.69 -7.41 1.50
C LEU A 57 10.74 -8.51 1.63
N LYS A 58 10.73 -9.25 2.75
CA LYS A 58 11.62 -10.41 2.94
C LYS A 58 11.41 -11.44 1.84
N THR A 59 10.15 -11.74 1.49
CA THR A 59 9.83 -12.69 0.42
C THR A 59 10.29 -12.17 -0.94
N CYS A 60 10.14 -10.87 -1.21
CA CYS A 60 10.66 -10.25 -2.42
C CYS A 60 12.18 -10.39 -2.54
N PHE A 61 12.95 -10.14 -1.48
CA PHE A 61 14.41 -10.31 -1.52
C PHE A 61 14.83 -11.76 -1.71
N ILE A 62 14.07 -12.72 -1.17
CA ILE A 62 14.29 -14.15 -1.44
C ILE A 62 14.07 -14.45 -2.93
N ILE A 63 12.99 -13.94 -3.54
CA ILE A 63 12.70 -14.12 -4.97
C ILE A 63 13.81 -13.52 -5.83
N GLU A 64 14.25 -12.29 -5.53
CA GLU A 64 15.32 -11.61 -6.25
C GLU A 64 16.61 -12.45 -6.23
N HIS A 65 17.00 -12.94 -5.06
CA HIS A 65 18.18 -13.77 -4.90
C HIS A 65 18.06 -15.12 -5.62
N LEU A 66 16.94 -15.83 -5.48
CA LEU A 66 16.74 -17.12 -6.16
C LEU A 66 16.74 -16.95 -7.69
N ALA A 67 16.14 -15.87 -8.19
CA ALA A 67 16.13 -15.57 -9.61
C ALA A 67 17.52 -15.20 -10.14
N SER A 68 18.36 -14.50 -9.35
CA SER A 68 19.74 -14.21 -9.76
C SER A 68 20.59 -15.48 -9.91
N GLU A 69 20.32 -16.49 -9.09
CA GLU A 69 20.94 -17.81 -9.17
C GLU A 69 20.24 -18.75 -10.16
N GLN A 70 19.19 -18.29 -10.86
CA GLN A 70 18.38 -19.06 -11.82
C GLN A 70 17.73 -20.32 -11.22
N GLU A 71 17.44 -20.29 -9.91
CA GLU A 71 16.77 -21.36 -9.16
C GLU A 71 15.26 -21.34 -9.39
N TRP A 72 14.82 -21.50 -10.65
CA TRP A 72 13.46 -21.18 -11.11
C TRP A 72 12.34 -21.92 -10.37
N GLU A 73 12.54 -23.19 -10.01
CA GLU A 73 11.57 -23.94 -9.21
C GLU A 73 11.32 -23.27 -7.85
N LYS A 74 12.40 -22.87 -7.16
CA LYS A 74 12.32 -22.18 -5.86
C LYS A 74 11.79 -20.76 -6.04
N THR A 75 12.20 -20.06 -7.09
CA THR A 75 11.69 -18.72 -7.44
C THR A 75 10.18 -18.76 -7.60
N GLN A 76 9.64 -19.70 -8.38
CA GLN A 76 8.20 -19.85 -8.59
C GLN A 76 7.46 -20.20 -7.29
N ALA A 77 8.01 -21.09 -6.45
CA ALA A 77 7.43 -21.40 -5.14
C ALA A 77 7.39 -20.18 -4.19
N ALA A 78 8.47 -19.38 -4.19
CA ALA A 78 8.52 -18.13 -3.43
C ALA A 78 7.53 -17.08 -3.96
N MET A 79 7.35 -16.99 -5.28
CA MET A 79 6.36 -16.11 -5.92
C MET A 79 4.92 -16.51 -5.57
N GLN A 80 4.61 -17.80 -5.52
CA GLN A 80 3.30 -18.27 -5.04
C GLN A 80 3.08 -17.87 -3.58
N SER A 81 4.10 -17.99 -2.74
CA SER A 81 4.04 -17.56 -1.34
C SER A 81 3.81 -16.05 -1.23
N LEU A 82 4.52 -15.25 -2.04
CA LEU A 82 4.31 -13.80 -2.14
C LEU A 82 2.87 -13.46 -2.52
N SER A 83 2.26 -14.20 -3.47
CA SER A 83 0.87 -13.98 -3.86
C SER A 83 -0.10 -14.16 -2.69
N HIS A 84 0.10 -15.20 -1.87
CA HIS A 84 -0.76 -15.44 -0.70
C HIS A 84 -0.60 -14.35 0.35
N LEU A 85 0.64 -13.95 0.64
CA LEU A 85 0.93 -12.85 1.58
C LEU A 85 0.29 -11.54 1.10
N LEU A 86 0.46 -11.22 -0.19
CA LEU A 86 -0.10 -10.00 -0.78
C LEU A 86 -1.61 -9.99 -0.71
N ASN A 87 -2.29 -11.08 -1.08
CA ASN A 87 -3.75 -11.14 -1.04
C ASN A 87 -4.27 -10.93 0.38
N ARG A 88 -3.69 -11.64 1.37
CA ARG A 88 -4.06 -11.47 2.77
C ARG A 88 -3.89 -10.02 3.25
N HIS A 89 -2.78 -9.39 2.87
CA HIS A 89 -2.47 -8.02 3.25
C HIS A 89 -3.44 -7.02 2.61
N VAL A 90 -3.59 -7.09 1.29
CA VAL A 90 -4.49 -6.22 0.51
C VAL A 90 -5.96 -6.38 0.95
N ASP A 91 -6.38 -7.59 1.29
CA ASP A 91 -7.74 -7.84 1.78
C ASP A 91 -7.97 -7.17 3.13
N LYS A 92 -7.01 -7.26 4.07
CA LYS A 92 -7.08 -6.57 5.36
C LYS A 92 -7.13 -5.06 5.20
N GLU A 93 -6.25 -4.50 4.37
CA GLU A 93 -6.29 -3.06 4.14
C GLU A 93 -7.62 -2.62 3.54
N ASN A 94 -8.10 -3.28 2.47
CA ASN A 94 -9.32 -2.90 1.76
C ASN A 94 -10.59 -3.00 2.60
N HIS A 95 -10.70 -4.01 3.46
CA HIS A 95 -11.94 -4.28 4.21
C HIS A 95 -11.89 -3.77 5.66
N ILE A 96 -10.72 -3.40 6.16
CA ILE A 96 -10.55 -2.89 7.53
C ILE A 96 -10.05 -1.45 7.47
N LEU A 97 -8.81 -1.23 7.06
CA LEU A 97 -8.18 0.09 7.17
C LEU A 97 -8.86 1.14 6.29
N PHE A 98 -9.04 0.86 5.00
CA PHE A 98 -9.68 1.79 4.08
C PHE A 98 -11.14 2.04 4.47
N GLN A 99 -11.87 1.00 4.88
CA GLN A 99 -13.25 1.15 5.32
C GLN A 99 -13.35 2.08 6.54
N LEU A 100 -12.52 1.88 7.57
CA LEU A 100 -12.48 2.74 8.75
C LEU A 100 -12.13 4.19 8.39
N LEU A 101 -11.09 4.39 7.58
CA LEU A 101 -10.71 5.74 7.15
C LEU A 101 -11.82 6.43 6.34
N GLU A 102 -12.48 5.71 5.43
CA GLU A 102 -13.58 6.25 4.63
C GLU A 102 -14.80 6.59 5.49
N ASP A 103 -15.13 5.76 6.48
CA ASP A 103 -16.27 5.99 7.39
C ASP A 103 -16.05 7.17 8.36
N ALA A 104 -14.78 7.51 8.65
CA ALA A 104 -14.42 8.58 9.58
C ALA A 104 -14.22 9.96 8.94
N LEU A 105 -14.12 10.04 7.61
CA LEU A 105 -13.81 11.27 6.88
C LEU A 105 -15.07 11.86 6.22
N GLU A 106 -15.08 13.18 6.02
CA GLU A 106 -16.15 13.83 5.25
C GLU A 106 -15.96 13.57 3.74
N ASP A 107 -17.06 13.29 3.02
CA ASP A 107 -17.08 12.89 1.60
C ASP A 107 -16.39 13.87 0.63
N ASP A 108 -16.24 15.15 0.99
CA ASP A 108 -15.62 16.20 0.17
C ASP A 108 -14.28 16.71 0.76
N SER A 109 -13.68 15.96 1.69
CA SER A 109 -12.40 16.32 2.31
C SER A 109 -11.19 16.03 1.39
N GLN A 110 -10.05 16.70 1.62
CA GLN A 110 -8.82 16.37 0.87
C GLN A 110 -8.29 14.99 1.27
N GLU A 111 -8.54 14.61 2.52
CA GLU A 111 -8.16 13.37 3.15
C GLU A 111 -8.85 12.18 2.50
N ILE A 112 -10.17 12.25 2.25
CA ILE A 112 -10.89 11.15 1.60
C ILE A 112 -10.40 10.93 0.16
N GLU A 113 -10.11 12.01 -0.58
CA GLU A 113 -9.55 11.88 -1.93
C GLU A 113 -8.17 11.21 -1.92
N MET A 114 -7.32 11.52 -0.93
CA MET A 114 -6.04 10.87 -0.74
C MET A 114 -6.21 9.38 -0.42
N VAL A 115 -7.10 9.04 0.52
CA VAL A 115 -7.39 7.65 0.91
C VAL A 115 -7.87 6.85 -0.29
N GLN A 116 -8.84 7.37 -1.05
CA GLN A 116 -9.35 6.74 -2.27
C GLN A 116 -8.29 6.62 -3.37
N TYR A 117 -7.38 7.59 -3.49
CA TYR A 117 -6.24 7.50 -4.42
C TYR A 117 -5.31 6.36 -4.05
N ILE A 118 -4.89 6.28 -2.78
CA ILE A 118 -3.97 5.23 -2.31
C ILE A 118 -4.61 3.85 -2.45
N ARG A 119 -5.93 3.73 -2.18
CA ARG A 119 -6.69 2.49 -2.39
C ARG A 119 -6.70 2.03 -3.84
N ARG A 120 -6.95 2.95 -4.78
CA ARG A 120 -6.91 2.63 -6.23
C ARG A 120 -5.51 2.20 -6.67
N ASP A 121 -4.48 2.87 -6.16
CA ASP A 121 -3.08 2.53 -6.44
C ASP A 121 -2.71 1.14 -5.91
N LEU A 122 -3.12 0.80 -4.67
CA LEU A 122 -2.96 -0.55 -4.10
C LEU A 122 -3.60 -1.62 -4.99
N ASN A 123 -4.85 -1.41 -5.39
CA ASN A 123 -5.59 -2.40 -6.15
C ASN A 123 -4.94 -2.62 -7.53
N GLN A 124 -4.46 -1.56 -8.17
CA GLN A 124 -3.74 -1.68 -9.43
C GLN A 124 -2.40 -2.40 -9.25
N LEU A 125 -1.63 -2.10 -8.20
CA LEU A 125 -0.40 -2.81 -7.87
C LEU A 125 -0.66 -4.31 -7.65
N SER A 126 -1.70 -4.64 -6.89
CA SER A 126 -2.09 -6.02 -6.58
C SER A 126 -2.45 -6.80 -7.85
N ILE A 127 -3.18 -6.19 -8.78
CA ILE A 127 -3.50 -6.79 -10.08
C ILE A 127 -2.22 -7.03 -10.89
N ASN A 128 -1.35 -6.02 -10.98
CA ASN A 128 -0.10 -6.12 -11.74
C ASN A 128 0.81 -7.23 -11.18
N LEU A 129 0.95 -7.32 -9.85
CA LEU A 129 1.77 -8.35 -9.21
C LEU A 129 1.19 -9.74 -9.40
N ARG A 130 -0.14 -9.89 -9.29
CA ARG A 130 -0.81 -11.17 -9.57
C ARG A 130 -0.62 -11.63 -11.01
N ASN A 131 -0.72 -10.72 -11.98
CA ASN A 131 -0.48 -11.03 -13.39
C ASN A 131 0.97 -11.44 -13.65
N PHE A 132 1.92 -10.71 -13.06
CA PHE A 132 3.34 -11.05 -13.12
C PHE A 132 3.61 -12.44 -12.54
N ILE A 133 3.05 -12.73 -11.35
CA ILE A 133 3.21 -14.03 -10.70
C ILE A 133 2.61 -15.15 -11.56
N HIS A 134 1.37 -14.96 -12.03
CA HIS A 134 0.70 -15.92 -12.89
C HIS A 134 1.47 -16.22 -14.17
N GLN A 135 2.05 -15.20 -14.81
CA GLN A 135 2.85 -15.36 -16.02
C GLN A 135 4.07 -16.27 -15.77
N TYR A 136 4.87 -15.96 -14.76
CA TYR A 136 6.13 -16.67 -14.53
C TYR A 136 5.97 -18.02 -13.83
N CYS A 137 4.95 -18.20 -12.99
CA CYS A 137 4.66 -19.49 -12.36
C CYS A 137 4.09 -20.53 -13.33
N ASN A 138 3.50 -20.12 -14.46
CA ASN A 138 2.99 -21.03 -15.49
C ASN A 138 3.96 -21.22 -16.66
N MET A 139 5.10 -20.53 -16.63
CA MET A 139 6.14 -20.65 -17.65
C MET A 139 7.05 -21.85 -17.34
N PRO A 140 7.33 -22.74 -18.31
CA PRO A 140 8.36 -23.76 -18.18
C PRO A 140 9.72 -23.14 -17.80
N HIS A 141 10.49 -23.78 -16.91
CA HIS A 141 11.73 -23.19 -16.38
C HIS A 141 12.74 -22.83 -17.47
N ASP A 142 12.82 -23.64 -18.54
CA ASP A 142 13.70 -23.45 -19.69
C ASP A 142 13.27 -22.31 -20.62
N ALA A 143 12.01 -21.87 -20.54
CA ALA A 143 11.49 -20.74 -21.29
C ALA A 143 11.67 -19.39 -20.57
N ILE A 144 12.09 -19.39 -19.30
CA ILE A 144 12.26 -18.16 -18.51
C ILE A 144 13.52 -17.41 -18.96
N ASN A 145 13.32 -16.20 -19.48
CA ASN A 145 14.41 -15.26 -19.67
C ASN A 145 14.73 -14.56 -18.33
N GLY A 146 15.78 -15.02 -17.66
CA GLY A 146 16.15 -14.50 -16.33
C GLY A 146 16.49 -13.01 -16.31
N SER A 147 17.15 -12.47 -17.35
CA SER A 147 17.46 -11.04 -17.40
C SER A 147 16.19 -10.19 -17.49
N GLN A 148 15.21 -10.63 -18.29
CA GLN A 148 13.92 -9.97 -18.39
C GLN A 148 13.14 -10.07 -17.07
N PHE A 149 13.10 -11.26 -16.46
CA PHE A 149 12.48 -11.47 -15.16
C PHE A 149 13.04 -10.51 -14.11
N CYS A 150 14.38 -10.46 -13.94
CA CYS A 150 14.99 -9.61 -12.91
C CYS A 150 14.70 -8.12 -13.14
N LYS A 151 14.67 -7.67 -14.39
CA LYS A 151 14.35 -6.28 -14.73
C LYS A 151 12.89 -5.93 -14.38
N GLU A 152 11.95 -6.79 -14.74
CA GLU A 152 10.54 -6.60 -14.42
C GLU A 152 10.27 -6.72 -12.91
N PHE A 153 10.90 -7.69 -12.25
CA PHE A 153 10.77 -7.89 -10.82
C PHE A 153 11.31 -6.70 -10.02
N ALA A 154 12.46 -6.15 -10.41
CA ALA A 154 13.01 -4.95 -9.78
C ALA A 154 12.07 -3.72 -9.93
N LEU A 155 11.35 -3.60 -11.05
CA LEU A 155 10.32 -2.57 -11.20
C LEU A 155 9.16 -2.80 -10.24
N MET A 156 8.67 -4.04 -10.13
CA MET A 156 7.60 -4.41 -9.21
C MET A 156 7.97 -4.19 -7.75
N LEU A 157 9.19 -4.55 -7.35
CA LEU A 157 9.70 -4.34 -5.99
C LEU A 157 9.68 -2.85 -5.62
N ARG A 158 10.15 -1.97 -6.51
CA ARG A 158 10.09 -0.51 -6.27
C ARG A 158 8.67 0.00 -6.09
N TYR A 159 7.68 -0.56 -6.80
CA TYR A 159 6.29 -0.18 -6.58
C TYR A 159 5.75 -0.65 -5.23
N VAL A 160 6.14 -1.86 -4.79
CA VAL A 160 5.79 -2.37 -3.45
C VAL A 160 6.41 -1.50 -2.36
N GLU A 161 7.70 -1.17 -2.46
CA GLU A 161 8.39 -0.30 -1.50
C GLU A 161 7.73 1.08 -1.40
N ARG A 162 7.43 1.70 -2.55
CA ARG A 162 6.74 2.99 -2.59
C ARG A 162 5.35 2.92 -1.93
N ARG A 163 4.63 1.82 -2.14
CA ARG A 163 3.29 1.64 -1.58
C ARG A 163 3.33 1.51 -0.05
N ILE A 164 4.29 0.75 0.45
CA ILE A 164 4.58 0.62 1.88
C ILE A 164 4.94 1.98 2.49
N GLU A 165 5.79 2.75 1.81
CA GLU A 165 6.12 4.11 2.26
C GLU A 165 4.88 5.01 2.33
N LEU A 166 3.98 4.95 1.34
CA LEU A 166 2.72 5.70 1.35
C LEU A 166 1.80 5.30 2.51
N GLU A 167 1.63 4.01 2.76
CA GLU A 167 0.90 3.48 3.92
C GLU A 167 1.45 4.04 5.23
N GLU A 168 2.74 3.80 5.49
CA GLU A 168 3.36 4.03 6.79
C GLU A 168 3.56 5.52 7.07
N SER A 169 3.74 6.34 6.04
CA SER A 169 3.95 7.78 6.21
C SER A 169 2.68 8.62 6.09
N ALA A 170 1.60 8.07 5.53
CA ALA A 170 0.34 8.79 5.31
C ALA A 170 -0.87 8.14 6.01
N LEU A 171 -1.20 6.89 5.64
CA LEU A 171 -2.44 6.25 6.08
C LEU A 171 -2.38 5.86 7.56
N TYR A 172 -1.26 5.32 8.03
CA TYR A 172 -1.15 4.87 9.43
C TYR A 172 -1.19 6.05 10.42
N PRO A 173 -0.47 7.17 10.18
CA PRO A 173 -0.64 8.38 10.99
C PRO A 173 -2.08 8.93 10.96
N LEU A 174 -2.74 8.90 9.79
CA LEU A 174 -4.12 9.37 9.67
C LEU A 174 -5.06 8.51 10.53
N TYR A 175 -4.94 7.18 10.46
CA TYR A 175 -5.70 6.26 11.30
C TYR A 175 -5.48 6.53 12.78
N GLU A 176 -4.22 6.69 13.21
CA GLU A 176 -3.92 7.02 14.61
C GLU A 176 -4.56 8.35 15.03
N ILE A 177 -4.50 9.40 14.21
CA ILE A 177 -5.10 10.70 14.55
C ILE A 177 -6.63 10.58 14.70
N LEU A 178 -7.28 9.81 13.84
CA LEU A 178 -8.74 9.68 13.83
C LEU A 178 -9.26 8.80 14.98
N TYR A 179 -8.53 7.75 15.37
CA TYR A 179 -9.03 6.71 16.28
C TYR A 179 -8.30 6.60 17.62
N LYS A 180 -7.07 7.12 17.75
CA LYS A 180 -6.33 7.09 19.02
C LYS A 180 -6.79 8.26 19.89
N LYS A 181 -7.58 7.97 20.93
CA LYS A 181 -7.99 8.96 21.94
C LYS A 181 -6.74 9.59 22.58
N THR A 182 -6.56 10.90 22.45
CA THR A 182 -5.64 11.72 23.25
C THR A 182 -6.16 11.94 24.66
#